data_AF-A0A7V3N902-F1
#
_entry.id   AF-A0A7V3N902-F1
#
_cell.length_a   1.000
_cell.length_b   1.000
_cell.length_c   1.000
_cell.angle_alpha   90.00
_cell.angle_beta   90.00
_cell.angle_gamma   90.00
#
_symmetry.space_group_name_H-M   'P 1'
#
loop_
_entity.id
_entity.type
_entity.pdbx_description
1 polymer ?
#
loop_
_entity_poly.entity_id
_entity_poly.type
_entity_poly.pdbx_seq_one_letter_code
_entity_poly.pdbx_strand_id
1 'polypeptide(L)'
;MYANRRRLKSRTAKALMRRRGERMERSFAHLYDTGGMQWVHLRGMNNIAKRLLIHPAALNLSLILRQVLWVGTARQAAELLSALCLCFLRVVHAANRGPLVIRPRRPIARSAHPPRCHHRSPHRQSEALSTGC
;
A
#
# COMPACT_ATOMS: atom_id res chain seq x y z
N MET A 1 -50.62 4.35 -21.12
CA MET A 1 -50.10 3.56 -19.98
C MET A 1 -50.53 2.07 -19.95
N TYR A 2 -51.78 1.70 -20.25
CA TYR A 2 -52.27 0.31 -20.04
C TYR A 2 -51.57 -0.80 -20.86
N ALA A 3 -51.17 -0.53 -22.11
CA ALA A 3 -50.52 -1.53 -22.98
C ALA A 3 -49.27 -2.16 -22.34
N ASN A 4 -48.47 -1.37 -21.62
CA ASN A 4 -47.23 -1.85 -21.01
C ASN A 4 -47.52 -2.80 -19.83
N ARG A 5 -48.56 -2.53 -19.02
CA ARG A 5 -49.06 -3.48 -17.99
C ARG A 5 -49.52 -4.80 -18.61
N ARG A 6 -50.18 -4.78 -19.78
CA ARG A 6 -50.61 -6.01 -20.49
C ARG A 6 -49.40 -6.82 -20.98
N ARG A 7 -48.38 -6.15 -21.56
CA ARG A 7 -47.11 -6.78 -21.97
C ARG A 7 -46.36 -7.42 -20.80
N LEU A 8 -46.18 -6.70 -19.69
CA LEU A 8 -45.50 -7.20 -18.49
C LEU A 8 -46.20 -8.39 -17.83
N LYS A 9 -47.53 -8.51 -17.97
CA LYS A 9 -48.30 -9.67 -17.48
C LYS A 9 -48.16 -10.93 -18.34
N SER A 10 -47.64 -10.82 -19.57
CA SER A 10 -47.48 -11.97 -20.49
C SER A 10 -46.52 -13.04 -19.96
N ARG A 11 -46.73 -14.30 -20.36
CA ARG A 11 -45.85 -15.43 -19.98
C ARG A 11 -44.41 -15.17 -20.44
N THR A 12 -44.22 -14.65 -21.65
CA THR A 12 -42.89 -14.34 -22.24
C THR A 12 -42.15 -13.26 -21.46
N ALA A 13 -42.83 -12.16 -21.08
CA ALA A 13 -42.21 -11.12 -20.26
C ALA A 13 -41.80 -11.63 -18.88
N LYS A 14 -42.66 -12.42 -18.22
CA LYS A 14 -42.34 -13.07 -16.93
C LYS A 14 -41.16 -14.03 -17.05
N ALA A 15 -41.10 -14.83 -18.12
CA ALA A 15 -39.97 -15.74 -18.37
C ALA A 15 -38.66 -14.97 -18.62
N LEU A 16 -38.70 -13.85 -19.35
CA LEU A 16 -37.55 -12.99 -19.56
C LEU A 16 -37.08 -12.32 -18.26
N MET A 17 -38.01 -11.85 -17.41
CA MET A 17 -37.68 -11.27 -16.11
C MET A 17 -37.10 -12.32 -15.15
N ARG A 18 -37.61 -13.55 -15.14
CA ARG A 18 -37.02 -14.68 -14.40
C ARG A 18 -35.60 -14.98 -14.87
N ARG A 19 -35.38 -15.19 -16.18
CA ARG A 19 -34.05 -15.40 -16.77
C ARG A 19 -33.07 -14.26 -16.48
N ARG A 20 -33.56 -13.02 -16.36
CA ARG A 20 -32.75 -11.86 -15.96
C ARG A 20 -32.37 -11.93 -14.48
N GLY A 21 -33.31 -12.24 -13.59
CA GLY A 21 -33.07 -12.47 -12.17
C GLY A 21 -32.08 -13.61 -11.94
N GLU A 22 -32.35 -14.80 -12.50
CA GLU A 22 -31.49 -15.98 -12.44
C GLU A 22 -30.04 -15.68 -12.85
N ARG A 23 -29.82 -14.93 -13.94
CA ARG A 23 -28.47 -14.53 -14.37
C ARG A 23 -27.80 -13.60 -13.37
N MET A 24 -28.52 -12.63 -12.82
CA MET A 24 -27.99 -11.70 -11.82
C MET A 24 -27.65 -12.44 -10.52
N GLU A 25 -28.61 -13.17 -9.95
CA GLU A 25 -28.46 -13.92 -8.71
C GLU A 25 -27.33 -14.95 -8.80
N ARG A 26 -27.26 -15.73 -9.89
CA ARG A 26 -26.23 -16.76 -10.07
C ARG A 26 -24.83 -16.17 -10.27
N SER A 27 -24.70 -15.02 -10.93
CA SER A 27 -23.41 -14.31 -11.01
C SER A 27 -22.95 -13.75 -9.66
N PHE A 28 -23.87 -13.38 -8.76
CA PHE A 28 -23.55 -12.81 -7.44
C PHE A 28 -23.62 -13.81 -6.28
N ALA A 29 -23.94 -15.08 -6.52
CA ALA A 29 -24.05 -16.13 -5.48
C ALA A 29 -22.83 -16.14 -4.54
N HIS A 30 -21.61 -16.11 -5.10
CA HIS A 30 -20.36 -16.05 -4.35
C HIS A 30 -20.24 -14.86 -3.37
N LEU A 31 -20.89 -13.72 -3.63
CA LEU A 31 -20.90 -12.57 -2.72
C LEU A 31 -21.82 -12.83 -1.51
N TYR A 32 -22.93 -13.52 -1.72
CA TYR A 32 -23.90 -13.83 -0.67
C TYR A 32 -23.45 -15.03 0.17
N ASP A 33 -23.00 -16.12 -0.48
CA ASP A 33 -22.59 -17.37 0.17
C ASP A 33 -21.23 -17.22 0.91
N THR A 34 -20.22 -16.66 0.25
CA THR A 34 -18.85 -16.56 0.79
C THR A 34 -18.46 -15.13 1.16
N GLY A 35 -18.91 -14.14 0.39
CA GLY A 35 -18.53 -12.73 0.56
C GLY A 35 -19.17 -12.00 1.75
N GLY A 36 -19.89 -12.70 2.64
CA GLY A 36 -20.52 -12.11 3.82
C GLY A 36 -21.54 -11.01 3.51
N MET A 37 -22.13 -11.02 2.30
CA MET A 37 -23.01 -9.92 1.89
C MET A 37 -24.40 -10.00 2.55
N GLN A 38 -24.81 -11.19 3.00
CA GLN A 38 -26.08 -11.50 3.65
C GLN A 38 -26.25 -10.93 5.08
N TRP A 39 -25.16 -10.80 5.87
CA TRP A 39 -25.22 -10.59 7.33
C TRP A 39 -24.83 -9.16 7.79
N VAL A 40 -25.23 -8.12 7.05
CA VAL A 40 -24.91 -6.72 7.42
C VAL A 40 -26.15 -5.83 7.45
N HIS A 41 -26.53 -5.41 8.66
CA HIS A 41 -27.59 -4.42 8.88
C HIS A 41 -27.08 -3.00 8.64
N LEU A 42 -27.24 -2.49 7.41
CA LEU A 42 -27.04 -1.07 7.10
C LEU A 42 -28.38 -0.32 7.19
N ARG A 43 -28.40 0.79 7.93
CA ARG A 43 -29.59 1.65 8.04
C ARG A 43 -29.77 2.46 6.75
N GLY A 44 -30.93 2.28 6.10
CA GLY A 44 -31.35 3.04 4.92
C GLY A 44 -30.93 2.43 3.57
N MET A 45 -31.86 2.46 2.60
CA MET A 45 -31.70 1.83 1.27
C MET A 45 -30.46 2.32 0.51
N ASN A 46 -30.11 3.60 0.61
CA ASN A 46 -28.94 4.18 -0.07
C ASN A 46 -27.62 3.54 0.38
N ASN A 47 -27.51 3.14 1.64
CA ASN A 47 -26.28 2.53 2.18
C ASN A 47 -26.17 1.05 1.76
N ILE A 48 -27.30 0.34 1.73
CA ILE A 48 -27.39 -1.01 1.16
C ILE A 48 -27.01 -0.99 -0.33
N ALA A 49 -27.56 -0.06 -1.11
CA ALA A 49 -27.27 0.09 -2.53
C ALA A 49 -25.78 0.40 -2.79
N LYS A 50 -25.17 1.33 -2.03
CA LYS A 50 -23.73 1.61 -2.10
C LYS A 50 -22.91 0.34 -1.84
N ARG A 51 -23.18 -0.40 -0.77
CA ARG A 51 -22.46 -1.63 -0.44
C ARG A 51 -22.60 -2.70 -1.54
N LEU A 52 -23.82 -2.90 -2.04
CA LEU A 52 -24.14 -3.86 -3.09
C LEU A 52 -23.48 -3.52 -4.45
N LEU A 53 -23.17 -2.26 -4.71
CA LEU A 53 -22.44 -1.84 -5.91
C LEU A 53 -20.92 -1.92 -5.72
N ILE A 54 -20.40 -1.51 -4.55
CA ILE A 54 -18.95 -1.42 -4.29
C ILE A 54 -18.30 -2.81 -4.23
N HIS A 55 -18.90 -3.81 -3.59
CA HIS A 55 -18.30 -5.15 -3.50
C HIS A 55 -18.09 -5.85 -4.86
N PRO A 56 -19.11 -6.00 -5.74
CA PRO A 56 -18.89 -6.57 -7.07
C PRO A 56 -17.98 -5.68 -7.93
N ALA A 57 -18.04 -4.36 -7.81
CA ALA A 57 -17.15 -3.47 -8.55
C ALA A 57 -15.67 -3.69 -8.15
N ALA A 58 -15.38 -3.79 -6.86
CA ALA A 58 -14.03 -4.05 -6.35
C ALA A 58 -13.50 -5.43 -6.79
N LEU A 59 -14.34 -6.48 -6.71
CA LEU A 59 -13.95 -7.82 -7.16
C LEU A 59 -13.71 -7.86 -8.67
N ASN A 60 -14.63 -7.34 -9.48
CA ASN A 60 -14.49 -7.29 -10.94
C ASN A 60 -13.26 -6.47 -11.35
N LEU A 61 -13.01 -5.33 -10.68
CA LEU A 61 -11.80 -4.54 -10.90
C LEU A 61 -10.54 -5.34 -10.55
N SER A 62 -10.53 -6.09 -9.45
CA SER A 62 -9.38 -6.95 -9.08
C SER A 62 -9.08 -8.04 -10.12
N LEU A 63 -10.11 -8.58 -10.78
CA LEU A 63 -9.97 -9.57 -11.84
C LEU A 63 -9.42 -8.94 -13.13
N ILE A 64 -9.93 -7.76 -13.51
CA ILE A 64 -9.43 -6.98 -14.64
C ILE A 64 -7.97 -6.58 -14.40
N LEU A 65 -7.63 -6.07 -13.21
CA LEU A 65 -6.25 -5.72 -12.85
C LEU A 65 -5.32 -6.95 -12.88
N ARG A 66 -5.77 -8.12 -12.40
CA ARG A 66 -4.99 -9.37 -12.53
C ARG A 66 -4.75 -9.75 -14.00
N GLN A 67 -5.74 -9.58 -14.87
CA GLN A 67 -5.63 -9.89 -16.30
C GLN A 67 -4.73 -8.89 -17.05
N VAL A 68 -4.85 -7.59 -16.74
CA VAL A 68 -4.04 -6.52 -17.38
C VAL A 68 -2.58 -6.57 -16.92
N LEU A 69 -2.34 -6.81 -15.63
CA LEU A 69 -0.99 -6.77 -15.05
C LEU A 69 -0.21 -8.08 -15.24
N TRP A 70 -0.84 -9.17 -15.71
CA TRP A 70 -0.25 -10.52 -15.88
C TRP A 70 0.47 -11.09 -14.63
N VAL A 71 0.29 -10.45 -13.48
CA VAL A 71 0.85 -10.86 -12.18
C VAL A 71 -0.22 -11.63 -11.43
N GLY A 72 0.04 -12.91 -11.19
CA GLY A 72 -0.93 -13.88 -10.66
C GLY A 72 -1.50 -13.59 -9.27
N THR A 73 -1.01 -12.57 -8.56
CA THR A 73 -1.43 -12.24 -7.18
C THR A 73 -1.62 -10.74 -7.00
N ALA A 74 -2.79 -10.32 -6.52
CA ALA A 74 -3.08 -8.90 -6.24
C ALA A 74 -2.08 -8.27 -5.25
N ARG A 75 -1.55 -9.07 -4.31
CA ARG A 75 -0.48 -8.67 -3.41
C ARG A 75 0.82 -8.35 -4.16
N GLN A 76 1.26 -9.21 -5.07
CA GLN A 76 2.46 -8.96 -5.89
C GLN A 76 2.28 -7.73 -6.81
N ALA A 77 1.08 -7.48 -7.33
CA ALA A 77 0.78 -6.26 -8.07
C ALA A 77 0.85 -5.00 -7.18
N ALA A 78 0.36 -5.08 -5.93
CA ALA A 78 0.45 -3.99 -4.97
C ALA A 78 1.91 -3.73 -4.50
N GLU A 79 2.71 -4.78 -4.28
CA GLU A 79 4.15 -4.68 -3.98
C GLU A 79 4.94 -4.12 -5.18
N LEU A 80 4.57 -4.49 -6.41
CA LEU A 80 5.19 -3.92 -7.61
C LEU A 80 4.87 -2.42 -7.73
N LEU A 81 3.61 -2.02 -7.50
CA LEU A 81 3.21 -0.62 -7.52
C LEU A 81 3.87 0.18 -6.37
N SER A 82 3.96 -0.38 -5.17
CA SER A 82 4.64 0.28 -4.04
C SER A 82 6.13 0.42 -4.30
N ALA A 83 6.80 -0.60 -4.86
CA ALA A 83 8.20 -0.55 -5.27
C ALA A 83 8.43 0.49 -6.37
N LEU A 84 7.56 0.57 -7.39
CA LEU A 84 7.62 1.59 -8.44
C LEU A 84 7.44 2.99 -7.88
N CYS A 85 6.46 3.22 -7.00
CA CYS A 85 6.26 4.50 -6.31
C CYS A 85 7.46 4.89 -5.44
N LEU A 86 8.04 3.95 -4.69
CA LEU A 86 9.24 4.19 -3.89
C LEU A 86 10.48 4.48 -4.76
N CYS A 87 10.66 3.77 -5.87
CA CYS A 87 11.70 4.08 -6.86
C CYS A 87 11.51 5.48 -7.45
N PHE A 88 10.29 5.83 -7.86
CA PHE A 88 9.96 7.15 -8.40
C PHE A 88 10.24 8.25 -7.38
N LEU A 89 9.78 8.09 -6.13
CA LEU A 89 10.07 9.02 -5.03
C LEU A 89 11.57 9.15 -4.76
N ARG A 90 12.35 8.05 -4.85
CA ARG A 90 13.81 8.11 -4.71
C ARG A 90 14.50 8.80 -5.88
N VAL A 91 14.05 8.59 -7.12
CA VAL A 91 14.56 9.30 -8.31
C VAL A 91 14.24 10.80 -8.20
N VAL A 92 13.00 11.17 -7.86
CA VAL A 92 12.60 12.57 -7.66
C VAL A 92 13.36 13.23 -6.51
N HIS A 93 13.56 12.53 -5.39
CA HIS A 93 14.34 13.04 -4.26
C HIS A 93 15.85 13.10 -4.56
N ALA A 94 16.40 12.20 -5.37
CA ALA A 94 17.77 12.29 -5.86
C ALA A 94 17.95 13.45 -6.85
N ALA A 95 16.97 13.71 -7.73
CA ALA A 95 16.98 14.85 -8.63
C ALA A 95 16.81 16.19 -7.90
N ASN A 96 15.94 16.25 -6.87
CA ASN A 96 15.78 17.43 -6.00
C ASN A 96 16.96 17.63 -5.03
N ARG A 97 17.73 16.58 -4.71
CA ARG A 97 19.10 16.73 -4.20
C ARG A 97 20.03 17.06 -5.36
N GLY A 98 19.84 18.25 -5.94
CA GLY A 98 20.80 18.86 -6.86
C GLY A 98 22.21 18.79 -6.28
N PRO A 99 23.25 18.78 -7.14
CA PRO A 99 24.62 18.47 -6.72
C PRO A 99 25.00 19.36 -5.55
N LEU A 100 25.27 18.74 -4.39
CA LEU A 100 25.81 19.44 -3.23
C LEU A 100 27.04 20.19 -3.71
N VAL A 101 26.93 21.52 -3.78
CA VAL A 101 28.02 22.41 -4.17
C VAL A 101 29.21 22.01 -3.34
N ILE A 102 30.23 21.43 -3.99
CA ILE A 102 31.48 21.06 -3.36
C ILE A 102 32.14 22.38 -2.98
N ARG A 103 31.79 22.89 -1.79
CA ARG A 103 32.44 24.06 -1.24
C ARG A 103 33.85 23.59 -0.89
N PRO A 104 34.90 24.06 -1.60
CA PRO A 104 36.25 23.60 -1.30
C PRO A 104 36.54 23.97 0.15
N ARG A 105 36.83 22.94 0.97
CA ARG A 105 37.33 23.16 2.33
C ARG A 105 38.64 23.91 2.18
N ARG A 106 38.63 25.22 2.51
CA ARG A 106 39.85 26.00 2.63
C ARG A 106 40.76 25.26 3.62
N PRO A 107 41.98 24.84 3.25
CA PRO A 107 42.89 24.26 4.21
C PRO A 107 43.23 25.34 5.24
N ILE A 108 42.86 25.11 6.50
CA ILE A 108 43.24 26.00 7.60
C ILE A 108 44.77 25.90 7.72
N ALA A 109 45.44 27.03 7.57
CA ALA A 109 46.89 27.11 7.64
C ALA A 109 47.39 26.66 9.02
N ARG A 110 48.54 25.99 9.03
CA ARG A 110 49.20 25.47 10.23
C ARG A 110 49.53 26.60 11.22
N SER A 111 49.01 26.54 12.43
CA SER A 111 49.65 27.19 13.60
C SER A 111 50.55 26.16 14.28
N ALA A 112 51.85 26.26 14.05
CA ALA A 112 52.83 25.43 14.76
C ALA A 112 52.90 25.86 16.23
N HIS A 113 52.59 24.95 17.15
CA HIS A 113 52.90 25.13 18.58
C HIS A 113 54.24 24.46 18.89
N PRO A 114 55.17 25.14 19.59
CA PRO A 114 56.46 24.57 19.97
C PRO A 114 56.29 23.56 21.12
N PRO A 115 57.10 22.49 21.18
CA PRO A 115 57.07 21.56 22.30
C PRO A 115 57.70 22.20 23.54
N ARG A 116 56.96 22.25 24.65
CA ARG A 116 57.55 22.55 25.96
C ARG A 116 58.24 21.30 26.52
N CYS A 117 59.56 21.29 26.44
CA CYS A 117 60.40 20.33 27.14
C CYS A 117 60.38 20.63 28.65
N HIS A 118 59.96 19.67 29.48
CA HIS A 118 60.36 19.62 30.88
C HIS A 118 60.88 18.21 31.23
N HIS A 119 61.95 18.20 32.01
CA HIS A 119 62.84 17.06 32.20
C HIS A 119 62.44 16.21 33.44
N ARG A 120 62.87 14.93 33.42
CA ARG A 120 63.05 13.93 34.52
C ARG A 120 62.65 14.34 35.97
N SER A 121 61.82 13.57 36.70
CA SER A 121 62.07 12.21 37.29
C SER A 121 63.06 12.25 38.49
N PRO A 122 63.00 11.42 39.57
CA PRO A 122 62.36 10.08 39.71
C PRO A 122 61.65 9.78 41.07
N HIS A 123 61.48 8.47 41.39
CA HIS A 123 61.22 7.79 42.70
C HIS A 123 59.77 7.25 42.91
N ARG A 124 59.50 5.92 42.83
CA ARG A 124 59.49 4.86 43.91
C ARG A 124 58.55 5.24 45.09
N GLN A 125 57.63 4.44 45.65
CA GLN A 125 57.22 3.00 45.67
C GLN A 125 55.73 2.93 46.15
N SER A 126 54.95 1.82 46.23
CA SER A 126 54.97 0.40 45.82
C SER A 126 53.54 -0.17 45.96
N GLU A 127 53.23 -1.34 45.33
CA GLU A 127 52.12 -2.28 45.69
C GLU A 127 50.65 -1.74 45.59
N ALA A 128 49.57 -2.54 45.47
CA ALA A 128 49.39 -4.00 45.42
C ALA A 128 48.30 -4.42 44.40
N LEU A 129 48.08 -5.74 44.26
CA LEU A 129 47.03 -6.39 43.46
C LEU A 129 45.60 -5.89 43.78
N SER A 130 44.73 -5.88 42.76
CA SER A 130 43.42 -6.57 42.89
C SER A 130 42.86 -6.98 41.52
N THR A 131 42.54 -8.25 41.38
CA THR A 131 41.75 -8.83 40.28
C THR A 131 40.27 -8.73 40.61
N GLY A 132 39.44 -8.26 39.68
CA GLY A 132 37.98 -8.30 39.78
C GLY A 132 37.37 -8.72 38.44
N CYS A 133 36.49 -9.73 38.48
CA CYS A 133 35.76 -10.28 37.34
C CYS A 133 34.56 -9.41 36.94
#